data_AF-A0A963IKN2-F1
#
_entry.id   AF-A0A963IKN2-F1
#
_cell.length_a   1.000
_cell.length_b   1.000
_cell.length_c   1.000
_cell.angle_alpha   90.00
_cell.angle_beta   90.00
_cell.angle_gamma   90.00
#
_symmetry.space_group_name_H-M   'P 1'
#
loop_
_entity.id
_entity.type
_entity.pdbx_description
1 polymer ?
#
loop_
_entity_poly.entity_id
_entity_poly.type
_entity_poly.pdbx_seq_one_letter_code
_entity_poly.pdbx_strand_id
1 'polypeptide(L)'
;MTTNLPEFSTQIPGTEAPLEMLAACHRRIEAQCTSLRRLVPHLLAHGADDAARTAAISLMRYFDTSALHHHADEEEDLFPALIESMAGSDALCLREIIAGLTADHRALEACWRHLRAILERIAAGECVPLLVDDVEALAVRYEHHIEREESELLPMAARLLSDADLARVGRAMRVRRKIDEV
;
A
#
# COMPACT_ATOMS: atom_id res chain seq x y z
N MET A 1 16.87 21.12 -46.14
CA MET A 1 16.45 21.28 -44.74
C MET A 1 15.12 20.58 -44.58
N THR A 2 15.13 19.37 -44.04
CA THR A 2 13.93 18.62 -43.65
C THR A 2 14.32 17.76 -42.47
N THR A 3 14.13 18.30 -41.27
CA THR A 3 14.33 17.60 -40.02
C THR A 3 13.05 16.83 -39.73
N ASN A 4 13.10 15.49 -39.82
CA ASN A 4 12.08 14.62 -39.26
C ASN A 4 12.09 14.80 -37.73
N LEU A 5 10.96 15.21 -37.18
CA LEU A 5 10.67 15.09 -35.74
C LEU A 5 10.24 13.64 -35.48
N PRO A 6 10.76 12.97 -34.44
CA PRO A 6 10.23 11.69 -34.03
C PRO A 6 8.85 11.91 -33.38
N GLU A 7 7.87 11.16 -33.89
CA GLU A 7 6.53 11.03 -33.33
C GLU A 7 6.66 10.46 -31.92
N PHE A 8 6.17 11.22 -30.92
CA PHE A 8 5.93 10.67 -29.59
C PHE A 8 4.77 9.68 -29.72
N SER A 9 5.10 8.40 -29.78
CA SER A 9 4.12 7.32 -29.68
C SER A 9 3.33 7.48 -28.37
N THR A 10 2.05 7.78 -28.52
CA THR A 10 1.01 7.65 -27.49
C THR A 10 1.10 6.28 -26.85
N GLN A 11 1.48 6.22 -25.57
CA GLN A 11 1.37 5.00 -24.76
C GLN A 11 -0.12 4.62 -24.68
N ILE A 12 -0.43 3.42 -25.19
CA ILE A 12 -1.64 2.71 -24.81
C ILE A 12 -1.54 2.51 -23.29
N PRO A 13 -2.54 2.87 -22.46
CA PRO A 13 -2.54 2.47 -21.06
C PRO A 13 -2.82 0.96 -21.01
N GLY A 14 -1.78 0.18 -21.34
CA GLY A 14 -1.77 -1.26 -21.25
C GLY A 14 -1.60 -1.62 -19.78
N THR A 15 -2.46 -2.51 -19.28
CA THR A 15 -2.19 -3.64 -18.37
C THR A 15 -1.27 -3.48 -17.15
N GLU A 16 -0.19 -2.72 -17.22
CA GLU A 16 0.71 -2.31 -16.14
C GLU A 16 0.07 -1.27 -15.20
N ALA A 17 -0.93 -0.50 -15.65
CA ALA A 17 -1.60 0.52 -14.83
C ALA A 17 -2.06 0.07 -13.41
N PRO A 18 -2.70 -1.10 -13.20
CA PRO A 18 -3.04 -1.58 -11.85
C PRO A 18 -1.81 -1.95 -11.01
N LEU A 19 -0.84 -2.67 -11.57
CA LEU A 19 0.34 -3.12 -10.82
C LEU A 19 1.28 -1.94 -10.51
N GLU A 20 1.42 -0.99 -11.43
CA GLU A 20 2.11 0.28 -11.21
C GLU A 20 1.43 1.10 -10.12
N MET A 21 0.09 1.08 -10.05
CA MET A 21 -0.65 1.77 -9.00
C MET A 21 -0.42 1.13 -7.62
N LEU A 22 -0.32 -0.20 -7.53
CA LEU A 22 0.06 -0.90 -6.30
C LEU A 22 1.49 -0.52 -5.89
N ALA A 23 2.47 -0.64 -6.79
CA ALA A 23 3.85 -0.22 -6.53
C ALA A 23 3.96 1.27 -6.14
N ALA A 24 3.12 2.14 -6.70
CA ALA A 24 3.04 3.53 -6.27
C ALA A 24 2.41 3.70 -4.88
N CYS A 25 1.48 2.83 -4.47
CA CYS A 25 0.97 2.78 -3.10
C CYS A 25 2.06 2.32 -2.12
N HIS A 26 2.89 1.32 -2.46
CA HIS A 26 4.00 0.87 -1.62
C HIS A 26 4.94 2.01 -1.25
N ARG A 27 5.41 2.77 -2.25
CA ARG A 27 6.28 3.95 -2.03
C ARG A 27 5.65 4.99 -1.11
N ARG A 28 4.32 5.15 -1.17
CA ARG A 28 3.59 6.07 -0.28
C ARG A 28 3.48 5.52 1.14
N ILE A 29 3.29 4.21 1.31
CA ILE A 29 3.28 3.53 2.61
C ILE A 29 4.65 3.70 3.28
N GLU A 30 5.74 3.43 2.57
CA GLU A 30 7.12 3.61 3.07
C GLU A 30 7.39 5.06 3.52
N ALA A 31 6.89 6.04 2.75
CA ALA A 31 6.99 7.45 3.12
C ALA A 31 6.20 7.78 4.39
N GLN A 32 5.04 7.15 4.62
CA GLN A 32 4.30 7.30 5.88
C GLN A 32 5.00 6.62 7.04
N CYS A 33 5.57 5.42 6.85
CA CYS A 33 6.40 4.76 7.86
C CYS A 33 7.60 5.64 8.26
N THR A 34 8.25 6.29 7.29
CA THR A 34 9.30 7.27 7.54
C THR A 34 8.79 8.47 8.34
N SER A 35 7.58 8.94 8.05
CA SER A 35 6.95 10.05 8.78
C SER A 35 6.60 9.68 10.23
N LEU A 36 6.12 8.46 10.48
CA LEU A 36 5.94 7.91 11.83
C LEU A 36 7.25 7.87 12.62
N ARG A 37 8.33 7.36 12.00
CA ARG A 37 9.66 7.32 12.62
C ARG A 37 10.16 8.72 13.02
N ARG A 38 9.92 9.73 12.19
CA ARG A 38 10.29 11.13 12.47
C ARG A 38 9.43 11.77 13.56
N LEU A 39 8.20 11.32 13.76
CA LEU A 39 7.31 11.84 14.80
C LEU A 39 7.84 11.52 16.20
N VAL A 40 8.48 10.37 16.39
CA VAL A 40 9.06 9.94 17.69
C VAL A 40 10.04 10.98 18.26
N PRO A 41 11.16 11.34 17.59
CA PRO A 41 12.08 12.34 18.13
C PRO A 41 11.47 13.74 18.19
N HIS A 42 10.51 14.08 17.31
CA HIS A 42 9.82 15.36 17.37
C HIS A 42 9.01 15.51 18.65
N LEU A 43 8.23 14.49 19.03
CA LEU A 43 7.47 14.48 20.27
C LEU A 43 8.35 14.60 21.51
N LEU A 44 9.54 13.99 21.49
CA LEU A 44 10.51 14.12 22.60
C LEU A 44 11.05 15.55 22.74
N ALA A 45 11.29 16.24 21.62
CA ALA A 45 11.87 17.58 21.63
C ALA A 45 10.83 18.70 21.84
N HIS A 46 9.62 18.52 21.32
CA HIS A 46 8.63 19.59 21.20
C HIS A 46 7.28 19.28 21.86
N GLY A 47 7.07 18.05 22.32
CA GLY A 47 5.76 17.60 22.80
C GLY A 47 4.73 17.53 21.67
N ALA A 48 3.45 17.51 22.05
CA ALA A 48 2.33 17.48 21.10
C ALA A 48 1.98 18.89 20.57
N ASP A 49 2.97 19.55 19.96
CA ASP A 49 2.79 20.85 19.30
C ASP A 49 1.92 20.74 18.03
N ASP A 50 1.61 21.87 17.39
CA ASP A 50 0.71 21.89 16.22
C ASP A 50 1.27 21.07 15.04
N ALA A 51 2.59 20.96 14.92
CA ALA A 51 3.23 20.13 13.90
C ALA A 51 3.01 18.64 14.18
N ALA A 52 3.23 18.19 15.42
CA ALA A 52 2.98 16.81 15.83
C ALA A 52 1.50 16.42 15.66
N ARG A 53 0.59 17.32 16.03
CA ARG A 53 -0.86 17.13 15.89
C ARG A 53 -1.26 16.98 14.42
N THR A 54 -0.75 17.86 13.56
CA THR A 54 -1.03 17.81 12.12
C THR A 54 -0.47 16.55 11.47
N ALA A 55 0.73 16.12 11.89
CA ALA A 55 1.34 14.88 11.43
C ALA A 55 0.49 13.66 11.84
N ALA A 56 0.07 13.58 13.10
CA ALA A 56 -0.78 12.50 13.61
C ALA A 56 -2.10 12.41 12.84
N ILE A 57 -2.79 13.53 12.61
CA ILE A 57 -4.04 13.56 11.81
C ILE A 57 -3.80 13.06 10.38
N SER A 58 -2.71 13.51 9.75
CA SER A 58 -2.39 13.14 8.37
C SER A 58 -2.05 11.65 8.23
N LEU A 59 -1.28 11.11 9.18
CA LEU A 59 -0.95 9.70 9.27
C LEU A 59 -2.21 8.85 9.47
N MET A 60 -3.08 9.23 10.42
CA MET A 60 -4.34 8.54 10.66
C MET A 60 -5.21 8.50 9.41
N ARG A 61 -5.41 9.66 8.76
CA ARG A 61 -6.18 9.73 7.51
C ARG A 61 -5.62 8.80 6.44
N TYR A 62 -4.29 8.73 6.29
CA TYR A 62 -3.67 7.87 5.27
C TYR A 62 -3.93 6.39 5.53
N PHE A 63 -3.58 5.89 6.73
CA PHE A 63 -3.70 4.47 7.03
C PHE A 63 -5.17 4.03 7.16
N ASP A 64 -6.07 4.91 7.63
CA ASP A 64 -7.51 4.64 7.72
C ASP A 64 -8.23 4.69 6.34
N THR A 65 -7.53 5.02 5.25
CA THR A 65 -8.13 5.08 3.91
C THR A 65 -7.27 4.40 2.85
N SER A 66 -6.10 4.95 2.56
CA SER A 66 -5.27 4.54 1.43
C SER A 66 -4.65 3.16 1.65
N ALA A 67 -4.19 2.87 2.87
CA ALA A 67 -3.66 1.55 3.20
C ALA A 67 -4.77 0.47 3.21
N LEU A 68 -5.95 0.77 3.75
CA LEU A 68 -7.11 -0.14 3.67
C LEU A 68 -7.53 -0.40 2.22
N HIS A 69 -7.57 0.64 1.38
CA HIS A 69 -7.89 0.47 -0.03
C HIS A 69 -6.86 -0.37 -0.77
N HIS A 70 -5.58 -0.25 -0.44
CA HIS A 70 -4.51 -1.05 -1.02
C HIS A 70 -4.68 -2.53 -0.68
N HIS A 71 -4.82 -2.90 0.61
CA HIS A 71 -5.06 -4.30 0.97
C HIS A 71 -6.36 -4.84 0.35
N ALA A 72 -7.39 -4.00 0.20
CA ALA A 72 -8.63 -4.39 -0.48
C ALA A 72 -8.44 -4.58 -2.00
N ASP A 73 -7.57 -3.82 -2.66
CA ASP A 73 -7.20 -4.04 -4.06
C ASP A 73 -6.56 -5.42 -4.25
N GLU A 74 -5.75 -5.85 -3.29
CA GLU A 74 -5.18 -7.20 -3.28
C GLU A 74 -6.22 -8.26 -2.98
N GLU A 75 -6.88 -8.18 -1.82
CA GLU A 75 -7.71 -9.26 -1.31
C GLU A 75 -9.03 -9.44 -2.05
N GLU A 76 -9.64 -8.35 -2.53
CA GLU A 76 -10.95 -8.42 -3.19
C GLU A 76 -10.84 -8.58 -4.72
N ASP A 77 -9.72 -8.18 -5.31
CA ASP A 77 -9.57 -8.11 -6.78
C ASP A 77 -8.37 -8.91 -7.31
N LEU A 78 -7.14 -8.60 -6.87
CA LEU A 78 -5.93 -9.19 -7.44
C LEU A 78 -5.76 -10.67 -7.06
N PHE A 79 -5.89 -11.02 -5.78
CA PHE A 79 -5.73 -12.39 -5.28
C PHE A 79 -6.76 -13.34 -5.90
N PRO A 80 -8.07 -13.00 -5.98
CA PRO A 80 -9.04 -13.84 -6.68
C PRO A 80 -8.70 -14.02 -8.17
N ALA A 81 -8.31 -12.95 -8.87
CA ALA A 81 -7.93 -13.05 -10.29
C ALA A 81 -6.72 -13.98 -10.49
N LEU A 82 -5.72 -13.91 -9.61
CA LEU A 82 -4.57 -14.81 -9.62
C LEU A 82 -4.98 -16.27 -9.42
N ILE A 83 -5.86 -16.55 -8.45
CA ILE A 83 -6.35 -17.90 -8.19
C ILE A 83 -7.14 -18.46 -9.39
N GLU A 84 -7.98 -17.64 -10.01
CA GLU A 84 -8.80 -18.01 -11.18
C GLU A 84 -7.95 -18.31 -12.42
N SER A 85 -6.83 -17.61 -12.60
CA SER A 85 -5.94 -17.79 -13.75
C SER A 85 -5.09 -19.06 -13.71
N MET A 86 -5.03 -19.76 -12.56
CA MET A 86 -4.15 -20.92 -12.38
C MET A 86 -4.87 -22.27 -12.38
N ALA A 87 -4.28 -23.25 -13.08
CA ALA A 87 -4.64 -24.66 -13.00
C ALA A 87 -3.40 -25.52 -12.63
N GLY A 88 -3.59 -26.57 -11.83
CA GLY A 88 -2.52 -27.55 -11.51
C GLY A 88 -1.67 -27.20 -10.29
N SER A 89 -0.45 -27.73 -10.23
CA SER A 89 0.45 -27.69 -9.05
C SER A 89 0.87 -26.28 -8.62
N ASP A 90 1.00 -25.37 -9.58
CA ASP A 90 1.42 -23.99 -9.31
C ASP A 90 0.38 -23.24 -8.45
N ALA A 91 -0.88 -23.69 -8.47
CA ALA A 91 -1.94 -23.12 -7.65
C ALA A 91 -1.76 -23.35 -6.14
N LEU A 92 -0.98 -24.35 -5.72
CA LEU A 92 -0.67 -24.56 -4.29
C LEU A 92 0.31 -23.49 -3.78
N CYS A 93 1.40 -23.27 -4.50
CA CYS A 93 2.40 -22.25 -4.17
C CYS A 93 1.76 -20.85 -4.10
N LEU A 94 0.93 -20.50 -5.09
CA LEU A 94 0.20 -19.22 -5.08
C LEU A 94 -0.70 -19.10 -3.84
N ARG A 95 -1.44 -20.17 -3.47
CA ARG A 95 -2.31 -20.14 -2.29
C ARG A 95 -1.52 -19.92 -1.00
N GLU A 96 -0.32 -20.47 -0.88
CA GLU A 96 0.56 -20.25 0.28
C GLU A 96 1.09 -18.80 0.32
N ILE A 97 1.43 -18.22 -0.83
CA ILE A 97 1.82 -16.80 -0.92
C ILE A 97 0.67 -15.90 -0.48
N ILE A 98 -0.52 -16.08 -1.06
CA ILE A 98 -1.72 -15.29 -0.74
C ILE A 98 -2.10 -15.43 0.73
N ALA A 99 -2.06 -16.65 1.28
CA ALA A 99 -2.37 -16.88 2.69
C ALA A 99 -1.37 -16.15 3.61
N GLY A 100 -0.08 -16.15 3.24
CA GLY A 100 0.96 -15.41 3.95
C GLY A 100 0.74 -13.90 3.92
N LEU A 101 0.52 -13.32 2.74
CA LEU A 101 0.26 -11.87 2.59
C LEU A 101 -1.02 -11.44 3.33
N THR A 102 -2.07 -12.25 3.26
CA THR A 102 -3.30 -12.00 4.02
C THR A 102 -3.03 -12.01 5.53
N ALA A 103 -2.20 -12.92 6.03
CA ALA A 103 -1.81 -12.94 7.44
C ALA A 103 -0.98 -11.70 7.81
N ASP A 104 -0.10 -11.24 6.93
CA ASP A 104 0.66 -10.00 7.10
C ASP A 104 -0.29 -8.79 7.19
N HIS A 105 -1.32 -8.69 6.35
CA HIS A 105 -2.34 -7.63 6.44
C HIS A 105 -3.01 -7.59 7.81
N ARG A 106 -3.41 -8.75 8.36
CA ARG A 106 -4.03 -8.82 9.69
C ARG A 106 -3.07 -8.40 10.79
N ALA A 107 -1.79 -8.73 10.67
CA ALA A 107 -0.76 -8.29 11.62
C ALA A 107 -0.52 -6.77 11.53
N LEU A 108 -0.46 -6.21 10.31
CA LEU A 108 -0.33 -4.79 10.05
C LEU A 108 -1.52 -4.01 10.64
N GLU A 109 -2.74 -4.48 10.44
CA GLU A 109 -3.95 -3.90 11.04
C GLU A 109 -3.94 -3.93 12.57
N ALA A 110 -3.39 -4.98 13.17
CA ALA A 110 -3.24 -5.05 14.62
C ALA A 110 -2.23 -4.02 15.14
N CYS A 111 -1.06 -3.90 14.49
CA CYS A 111 -0.07 -2.87 14.80
C CYS A 111 -0.65 -1.46 14.60
N TRP A 112 -1.38 -1.25 13.51
CA TRP A 112 -1.99 0.05 13.21
C TRP A 112 -3.03 0.43 14.24
N ARG A 113 -3.94 -0.47 14.65
CA ARG A 113 -4.95 -0.17 15.70
C ARG A 113 -4.32 0.33 17.00
N HIS A 114 -3.19 -0.26 17.41
CA HIS A 114 -2.45 0.19 18.59
C HIS A 114 -1.88 1.59 18.41
N LEU A 115 -1.13 1.83 17.33
CA LEU A 115 -0.53 3.14 17.03
C LEU A 115 -1.58 4.23 16.85
N ARG A 116 -2.68 3.92 16.16
CA ARG A 116 -3.78 4.85 15.89
C ARG A 116 -4.36 5.42 17.18
N ALA A 117 -4.56 4.60 18.22
CA ALA A 117 -5.07 5.06 19.51
C ALA A 117 -4.11 6.07 20.20
N ILE A 118 -2.80 5.91 20.02
CA ILE A 118 -1.79 6.85 20.52
C ILE A 118 -1.83 8.15 19.70
N LEU A 119 -1.92 8.04 18.37
CA LEU A 119 -1.97 9.18 17.46
C LEU A 119 -3.23 10.04 17.67
N GLU A 120 -4.37 9.45 18.05
CA GLU A 120 -5.57 10.21 18.42
C GLU A 120 -5.32 11.16 19.60
N ARG A 121 -4.62 10.67 20.62
CA ARG A 121 -4.27 11.47 21.81
C ARG A 121 -3.27 12.57 21.46
N ILE A 122 -2.27 12.25 20.64
CA ILE A 122 -1.32 13.24 20.11
C ILE A 122 -2.07 14.32 19.32
N ALA A 123 -3.00 13.95 18.44
CA ALA A 123 -3.81 14.90 17.67
C ALA A 123 -4.66 15.82 18.57
N ALA A 124 -5.14 15.29 19.70
CA ALA A 124 -5.83 16.05 20.74
C ALA A 124 -4.92 17.00 21.53
N GLY A 125 -3.60 16.96 21.31
CA GLY A 125 -2.61 17.79 22.01
C GLY A 125 -2.12 17.17 23.32
N GLU A 126 -2.41 15.89 23.58
CA GLU A 126 -1.90 15.21 24.76
C GLU A 126 -0.44 14.78 24.54
N CYS A 127 0.43 15.16 25.47
CA CYS A 127 1.82 14.68 25.51
C CYS A 127 1.87 13.23 26.01
N VAL A 128 1.75 12.28 25.10
CA VAL A 128 1.83 10.85 25.35
C VAL A 128 3.06 10.24 24.69
N PRO A 129 3.68 9.21 25.28
CA PRO A 129 4.82 8.55 24.64
C PRO A 129 4.35 7.78 23.41
N LEU A 130 4.95 8.09 22.26
CA LEU A 130 4.96 7.22 21.09
C LEU A 130 6.25 6.40 21.13
N LEU A 131 6.15 5.12 21.45
CA LEU A 131 7.31 4.26 21.62
C LEU A 131 7.96 3.94 20.27
N VAL A 132 9.28 4.02 20.22
CA VAL A 132 10.05 3.68 19.01
C VAL A 132 9.79 2.24 18.57
N ASP A 133 9.70 1.31 19.53
CA ASP A 133 9.46 -0.11 19.25
C ASP A 133 8.11 -0.36 18.58
N ASP A 134 7.06 0.38 18.97
CA ASP A 134 5.73 0.26 18.35
C ASP A 134 5.75 0.76 16.90
N VAL A 135 6.47 1.85 16.63
CA VAL A 135 6.61 2.42 15.29
C VAL A 135 7.45 1.51 14.39
N GLU A 136 8.58 1.00 14.89
CA GLU A 136 9.43 0.08 14.15
C GLU A 136 8.73 -1.25 13.90
N ALA A 137 7.92 -1.73 14.86
CA ALA A 137 7.11 -2.93 14.68
C ALA A 137 6.15 -2.83 13.48
N LEU A 138 5.54 -1.67 13.24
CA LEU A 138 4.72 -1.46 12.04
C LEU A 138 5.59 -1.30 10.79
N ALA A 139 6.62 -0.46 10.86
CA ALA A 139 7.40 -0.08 9.69
C ALA A 139 8.19 -1.26 9.09
N VAL A 140 8.83 -2.08 9.93
CA VAL A 140 9.55 -3.29 9.48
C VAL A 140 8.59 -4.34 8.92
N ARG A 141 7.36 -4.45 9.45
CA ARG A 141 6.35 -5.35 8.89
C ARG A 141 5.94 -4.90 7.48
N TYR A 142 5.71 -3.60 7.28
CA TYR A 142 5.41 -3.08 5.96
C TYR A 142 6.56 -3.28 4.98
N GLU A 143 7.81 -3.08 5.41
CA GLU A 143 9.00 -3.31 4.59
C GLU A 143 9.08 -4.76 4.09
N HIS A 144 8.98 -5.75 4.99
CA HIS A 144 8.98 -7.15 4.58
C HIS A 144 7.78 -7.54 3.72
N HIS A 145 6.60 -7.00 4.04
CA HIS A 145 5.38 -7.27 3.30
C HIS A 145 5.47 -6.75 1.86
N ILE A 146 5.86 -5.48 1.70
CA ILE A 146 6.08 -4.84 0.39
C ILE A 146 7.17 -5.57 -0.39
N GLU A 147 8.29 -5.93 0.24
CA GLU A 147 9.37 -6.64 -0.47
C GLU A 147 8.89 -7.98 -1.02
N ARG A 148 8.06 -8.72 -0.25
CA ARG A 148 7.46 -9.97 -0.72
C ARG A 148 6.51 -9.73 -1.89
N GLU A 149 5.70 -8.69 -1.85
CA GLU A 149 4.78 -8.37 -2.94
C GLU A 149 5.54 -7.97 -4.22
N GLU A 150 6.54 -7.09 -4.11
CA GLU A 150 7.29 -6.62 -5.26
C GLU A 150 8.22 -7.67 -5.87
N SER A 151 8.78 -8.57 -5.04
CA SER A 151 9.72 -9.60 -5.52
C SER A 151 9.03 -10.89 -5.99
N GLU A 152 7.85 -11.22 -5.45
CA GLU A 152 7.17 -12.48 -5.74
C GLU A 152 5.80 -12.28 -6.39
N LEU A 153 4.89 -11.54 -5.75
CA LEU A 153 3.49 -11.46 -6.14
C LEU A 153 3.28 -10.67 -7.45
N LEU A 154 3.77 -9.43 -7.52
CA LEU A 154 3.54 -8.55 -8.68
C LEU A 154 4.17 -9.11 -9.97
N PRO A 155 5.41 -9.64 -9.96
CA PRO A 155 5.97 -10.33 -11.13
C PRO A 155 5.14 -11.55 -11.55
N MET A 156 4.56 -12.27 -10.58
CA MET A 156 3.69 -13.39 -10.86
C MET A 156 2.36 -12.93 -11.49
N ALA A 157 1.75 -11.87 -10.97
CA ALA A 157 0.55 -11.26 -11.55
C ALA A 157 0.77 -10.78 -12.98
N ALA A 158 1.89 -10.10 -13.26
CA ALA A 158 2.24 -9.65 -14.60
C ALA A 158 2.40 -10.81 -15.59
N ARG A 159 2.85 -11.98 -15.12
CA ARG A 159 3.05 -13.18 -15.96
C ARG A 159 1.77 -13.99 -16.17
N LEU A 160 0.90 -14.07 -15.17
CA LEU A 160 -0.24 -14.99 -15.15
C LEU A 160 -1.55 -14.34 -15.59
N LEU A 161 -1.75 -13.06 -15.31
CA LEU A 161 -2.99 -12.38 -15.62
C LEU A 161 -3.02 -11.92 -17.07
N SER A 162 -4.17 -12.15 -17.72
CA SER A 162 -4.41 -11.60 -19.05
C SER A 162 -4.61 -10.08 -19.00
N ASP A 163 -4.45 -9.41 -20.14
CA ASP A 163 -4.76 -7.99 -20.28
C ASP A 163 -6.18 -7.64 -19.83
N ALA A 164 -7.13 -8.55 -20.07
CA ALA A 164 -8.53 -8.37 -19.68
C ALA A 164 -8.71 -8.46 -18.16
N ASP A 165 -7.99 -9.36 -17.48
CA ASP A 165 -8.01 -9.50 -16.03
C ASP A 165 -7.37 -8.29 -15.36
N LEU A 166 -6.21 -7.84 -15.84
CA LEU A 166 -5.54 -6.65 -15.35
C LEU A 166 -6.42 -5.40 -15.54
N ALA A 167 -7.08 -5.27 -16.70
CA ALA A 167 -8.02 -4.18 -16.92
C ALA A 167 -9.22 -4.24 -15.95
N ARG A 168 -9.73 -5.44 -15.62
CA ARG A 168 -10.82 -5.63 -14.65
C ARG A 168 -10.39 -5.22 -13.24
N VAL A 169 -9.23 -5.69 -12.77
CA VAL A 169 -8.66 -5.31 -11.47
C VAL A 169 -8.47 -3.79 -11.41
N GLY A 170 -7.83 -3.19 -12.43
CA GLY A 170 -7.61 -1.74 -12.47
C GLY A 170 -8.89 -0.91 -12.43
N ARG A 171 -9.99 -1.38 -13.03
CA ARG A 171 -11.31 -0.74 -12.92
C ARG A 171 -11.82 -0.75 -11.49
N ALA A 172 -11.78 -1.89 -10.83
CA ALA A 172 -12.25 -2.02 -9.44
C ALA A 172 -11.46 -1.09 -8.49
N MET A 173 -10.13 -1.05 -8.65
CA MET A 173 -9.27 -0.18 -7.84
C MET A 173 -9.56 1.32 -8.04
N ARG A 174 -9.89 1.75 -9.27
CA ARG A 174 -10.31 3.13 -9.58
C ARG A 174 -11.66 3.47 -8.97
N VAL A 175 -12.64 2.56 -9.08
CA VAL A 175 -13.97 2.70 -8.48
C VAL A 175 -13.86 2.85 -6.96
N ARG A 176 -13.03 2.03 -6.29
CA ARG A 176 -12.76 2.13 -4.85
C ARG A 176 -12.27 3.51 -4.44
N ARG A 177 -11.56 4.20 -5.34
CA ARG A 177 -11.00 5.55 -5.14
C ARG A 177 -11.88 6.67 -5.71
N LYS A 178 -13.02 6.36 -6.31
CA LYS A 178 -13.91 7.31 -7.01
C LYS A 178 -13.18 8.15 -8.06
N ILE A 179 -12.27 7.51 -8.79
CA ILE A 179 -11.57 8.11 -9.92
C ILE A 179 -12.40 7.73 -11.16
N ASP A 180 -13.07 8.70 -11.77
CA ASP A 180 -13.87 8.48 -12.98
C ASP A 180 -12.98 8.03 -14.14
N GLU A 181 -13.50 7.14 -14.99
CA GLU A 181 -12.89 6.81 -16.27
C GLU A 181 -13.11 8.00 -17.22
N VAL A 182 -12.04 8.74 -17.53
CA VAL A 182 -12.04 9.74 -18.60
C VAL A 182 -11.89 9.06 -19.94
#